data_AF-A0A821MTY0-F1
#
_entry.id   AF-A0A821MTY0-F1
#
_cell.length_a   1.000
_cell.length_b   1.000
_cell.length_c   1.000
_cell.angle_alpha   90.00
_cell.angle_beta   90.00
_cell.angle_gamma   90.00
#
_symmetry.space_group_name_H-M   'P 1'
#
loop_
_entity.id
_entity.type
_entity.pdbx_description
1 polymer ?
#
loop_
_entity_poly.entity_id
_entity_poly.type
_entity_poly.pdbx_seq_one_letter_code
_entity_poly.pdbx_strand_id
1 'polypeptide(L)'
;MGSNPQSIAIGDFNNDYREDIVVAHSGTGSVGVLLNVDSVDFESVRIFPTGSGWKPHALAVGDFDTDGRLDITVANNGDANIGFFFGLGNGDFSNQIIVSVGEGIYPIGVDVGDFNNDKRLDVVVANNISPSPI
;
A
#
# COMPACT_ATOMS: atom_id res chain seq x y z
N MET A 1 21.32 -2.91 4.84
CA MET A 1 20.28 -3.53 3.99
C MET A 1 19.69 -2.42 3.12
N GLY A 2 19.46 -2.66 1.84
CA GLY A 2 18.85 -1.68 0.91
C GLY A 2 17.32 -1.73 0.95
N SER A 3 16.65 -0.73 0.37
CA SER A 3 15.18 -0.59 0.40
C SER A 3 14.42 -1.68 -0.36
N ASN A 4 15.03 -2.31 -1.37
CA ASN A 4 14.43 -3.36 -2.20
C ASN A 4 12.98 -3.03 -2.64
N PRO A 5 12.78 -1.99 -3.46
CA PRO A 5 11.47 -1.59 -3.95
C PRO A 5 10.81 -2.71 -4.77
N GLN A 6 9.52 -2.96 -4.57
CA GLN A 6 8.79 -4.06 -5.22
C GLN A 6 7.57 -3.60 -6.03
N SER A 7 6.91 -2.51 -5.60
CA SER A 7 5.70 -2.01 -6.22
C SER A 7 5.66 -0.50 -6.14
N ILE A 8 5.02 0.13 -7.13
CA ILE A 8 4.84 1.57 -7.26
C ILE A 8 3.39 1.87 -7.65
N ALA A 9 2.84 2.97 -7.16
CA ALA A 9 1.60 3.55 -7.64
C ALA A 9 1.73 5.08 -7.70
N ILE A 10 0.82 5.69 -8.46
CA ILE A 10 0.79 7.11 -8.77
C ILE A 10 -0.59 7.65 -8.40
N GLY A 11 -0.65 8.85 -7.86
CA GLY A 11 -1.88 9.53 -7.49
C GLY A 11 -1.60 10.87 -6.82
N ASP A 12 -2.60 11.74 -6.70
CA ASP A 12 -2.49 12.98 -5.92
C ASP A 12 -2.79 12.67 -4.44
N PHE A 13 -1.76 12.54 -3.59
CA PHE A 13 -1.91 12.18 -2.18
C PHE A 13 -1.98 13.41 -1.26
N ASN A 14 -1.76 14.61 -1.78
CA ASN A 14 -1.76 15.87 -1.03
C ASN A 14 -2.78 16.91 -1.51
N ASN A 15 -3.63 16.55 -2.47
CA ASN A 15 -4.68 17.38 -3.08
C ASN A 15 -4.17 18.66 -3.74
N ASP A 16 -2.97 18.62 -4.32
CA ASP A 16 -2.39 19.77 -5.01
C ASP A 16 -2.51 19.70 -6.55
N TYR A 17 -3.20 18.68 -7.05
CA TYR A 17 -3.42 18.38 -8.46
C TYR A 17 -2.16 17.97 -9.23
N ARG A 18 -1.11 17.54 -8.54
CA ARG A 18 0.07 16.90 -9.13
C ARG A 18 0.09 15.42 -8.77
N GLU A 19 0.59 14.62 -9.72
CA GLU A 19 0.77 13.19 -9.50
C GLU A 19 2.02 12.96 -8.66
N ASP A 20 1.82 12.35 -7.50
CA ASP A 20 2.83 11.92 -6.55
C ASP A 20 3.16 10.43 -6.75
N ILE A 21 4.12 9.91 -5.97
CA ILE A 21 4.58 8.53 -6.07
C ILE A 21 4.52 7.84 -4.71
N VAL A 22 4.00 6.61 -4.68
CA VAL A 22 4.12 5.70 -3.52
C VAL A 22 4.85 4.43 -3.90
N VAL A 23 5.74 3.95 -3.03
CA VAL A 23 6.61 2.81 -3.30
C VAL A 23 6.62 1.84 -2.11
N ALA A 24 6.40 0.56 -2.37
CA ALA A 24 6.59 -0.51 -1.39
C ALA A 24 8.08 -0.92 -1.32
N HIS A 25 8.69 -0.78 -0.16
CA HIS A 25 10.09 -1.11 0.10
C HIS A 25 10.21 -2.37 0.95
N SER A 26 10.33 -3.53 0.29
CA SER A 26 10.29 -4.82 0.98
C SER A 26 11.47 -5.07 1.92
N GLY A 27 12.64 -4.48 1.60
CA GLY A 27 13.86 -4.64 2.38
C GLY A 27 13.85 -3.84 3.69
N THR A 28 13.06 -2.77 3.74
CA THR A 28 12.88 -1.90 4.91
C THR A 28 11.47 -1.95 5.50
N GLY A 29 10.58 -2.82 5.00
CA GLY A 29 9.26 -3.03 5.60
C GLY A 29 8.45 -1.74 5.68
N SER A 30 8.46 -0.96 4.60
CA SER A 30 7.86 0.38 4.61
C SER A 30 7.24 0.74 3.26
N VAL A 31 6.28 1.66 3.31
CA VAL A 31 5.85 2.44 2.14
C VAL A 31 6.57 3.78 2.18
N GLY A 32 7.18 4.17 1.06
CA GLY A 32 7.72 5.50 0.83
C GLY A 32 6.76 6.33 0.00
N VAL A 33 6.54 7.59 0.37
CA VAL A 33 5.71 8.55 -0.36
C VAL A 33 6.59 9.71 -0.79
N LEU A 34 6.62 10.00 -2.08
CA LEU A 34 7.34 11.14 -2.67
C LEU A 34 6.29 12.10 -3.25
N LEU A 35 6.15 13.26 -2.61
CA LEU A 35 5.23 14.30 -3.07
C LEU A 35 5.92 15.15 -4.14
N ASN A 36 5.22 15.34 -5.24
CA ASN A 36 5.68 16.08 -6.39
C ASN A 36 5.58 17.58 -6.12
N VAL A 37 6.70 18.29 -6.28
CA VAL A 37 6.74 19.74 -6.13
C VAL A 37 6.63 20.40 -7.50
N ASP A 38 7.27 19.86 -8.52
CA ASP A 38 7.18 20.31 -9.91
C ASP A 38 7.67 19.24 -10.90
N SER A 39 7.85 19.61 -12.18
CA SER A 39 8.27 18.68 -13.24
C SER A 39 9.60 17.95 -13.01
N VAL A 40 10.44 18.42 -12.08
CA VAL A 40 11.78 17.86 -11.83
C VAL A 40 12.04 17.50 -10.37
N ASP A 41 11.27 18.03 -9.42
CA ASP A 41 11.56 17.91 -7.99
C ASP A 41 10.45 17.23 -7.17
N PHE A 42 10.88 16.51 -6.12
CA PHE A 42 10.05 15.88 -5.10
C PHE A 42 10.46 16.34 -3.71
N GLU A 43 9.52 16.34 -2.76
CA GLU A 43 9.83 16.51 -1.34
C GLU A 43 10.72 15.37 -0.80
N SER A 44 11.23 15.55 0.42
CA SER A 44 11.87 14.44 1.14
C SER A 44 10.88 13.30 1.34
N VAL A 45 11.33 12.07 1.06
CA VAL A 45 10.48 10.88 1.17
C VAL A 45 9.89 10.74 2.58
N ARG A 46 8.58 10.55 2.65
CA ARG A 46 7.87 10.20 3.88
C ARG A 46 7.78 8.69 3.98
N ILE A 47 8.06 8.14 5.16
CA ILE A 47 8.19 6.69 5.36
C ILE A 47 7.15 6.21 6.35
N PHE A 48 6.35 5.24 5.92
CA PHE A 48 5.28 4.62 6.70
C PHE A 48 5.61 3.13 6.92
N PRO A 49 5.84 2.68 8.16
CA PRO A 49 6.15 1.28 8.46
C PRO A 49 4.95 0.36 8.17
N THR A 50 5.20 -0.81 7.59
CA THR A 50 4.13 -1.78 7.23
C THR A 50 3.98 -2.98 8.17
N GLY A 51 4.76 -3.00 9.26
CA GLY A 51 4.83 -4.13 10.19
C GLY A 51 6.26 -4.57 10.51
N SER A 52 6.39 -5.66 11.26
CA SER A 52 7.68 -6.23 11.70
C SER A 52 8.16 -7.39 10.84
N GLY A 53 7.27 -8.02 10.06
CA GLY A 53 7.57 -9.02 9.05
C GLY A 53 7.84 -8.35 7.71
N TRP A 54 9.03 -7.77 7.61
CA TRP A 54 9.60 -7.15 6.41
C TRP A 54 9.25 -7.98 5.16
N LYS A 55 8.33 -7.48 4.31
CA LYS A 55 8.14 -7.77 2.87
C LYS A 55 6.78 -7.24 2.34
N PRO A 56 6.53 -5.91 2.30
CA PRO A 56 5.50 -5.39 1.41
C PRO A 56 5.87 -5.71 -0.04
N HIS A 57 5.06 -6.52 -0.74
CA HIS A 57 5.35 -6.97 -2.11
C HIS A 57 4.58 -6.20 -3.17
N ALA A 58 3.31 -5.90 -2.90
CA ALA A 58 2.44 -5.19 -3.82
C ALA A 58 1.68 -4.10 -3.05
N LEU A 59 1.35 -3.02 -3.75
CA LEU A 59 0.44 -2.00 -3.25
C LEU A 59 -0.54 -1.59 -4.35
N ALA A 60 -1.67 -1.03 -3.93
CA ALA A 60 -2.65 -0.39 -4.78
C ALA A 60 -3.23 0.83 -4.03
N VAL A 61 -3.87 1.74 -4.77
CA VAL A 61 -4.36 3.01 -4.22
C VAL A 61 -5.80 3.26 -4.65
N GLY A 62 -6.56 3.93 -3.80
CA GLY A 62 -7.97 4.24 -4.03
C GLY A 62 -8.60 4.85 -2.77
N ASP A 63 -9.80 5.42 -2.89
CA ASP A 63 -10.57 5.95 -1.76
C ASP A 63 -11.39 4.82 -1.13
N PHE A 64 -10.87 4.18 -0.07
CA PHE A 64 -11.51 3.01 0.56
C PHE A 64 -12.50 3.40 1.65
N ASP A 65 -12.36 4.58 2.26
CA ASP A 65 -13.25 5.08 3.31
C ASP A 65 -14.26 6.15 2.84
N THR A 66 -14.25 6.48 1.55
CA THR A 66 -15.16 7.40 0.86
C THR A 66 -15.05 8.85 1.33
N ASP A 67 -13.86 9.26 1.76
CA ASP A 67 -13.59 10.61 2.24
C ASP A 67 -13.10 11.58 1.14
N GLY A 68 -12.89 11.06 -0.08
CA GLY A 68 -12.41 11.81 -1.24
C GLY A 68 -10.89 11.93 -1.34
N ARG A 69 -10.13 11.23 -0.49
CA ARG A 69 -8.66 11.21 -0.51
C ARG A 69 -8.17 9.83 -0.94
N LEU A 70 -6.97 9.80 -1.53
CA LEU A 70 -6.35 8.52 -1.87
C LEU A 70 -5.76 7.85 -0.63
N ASP A 71 -6.15 6.61 -0.44
CA ASP A 71 -5.58 5.69 0.54
C ASP A 71 -4.62 4.70 -0.15
N ILE A 72 -3.90 3.94 0.66
CA ILE A 72 -2.97 2.90 0.18
C ILE A 72 -3.33 1.57 0.81
N THR A 73 -3.49 0.53 -0.01
CA THR A 73 -3.52 -0.86 0.44
C THR A 73 -2.23 -1.58 0.09
N VAL A 74 -1.73 -2.44 0.98
CA VAL A 74 -0.43 -3.10 0.84
C VAL A 74 -0.52 -4.59 1.17
N ALA A 75 0.01 -5.43 0.30
CA ALA A 75 0.19 -6.86 0.53
C ALA A 75 1.48 -7.12 1.34
N ASN A 76 1.36 -7.37 2.64
CA ASN A 76 2.49 -7.63 3.54
C ASN A 76 2.76 -9.13 3.61
N ASN A 77 3.60 -9.58 2.69
CA ASN A 77 3.95 -10.98 2.53
C ASN A 77 4.52 -11.60 3.81
N GLY A 78 5.43 -10.90 4.48
CA GLY A 78 6.12 -11.40 5.68
C GLY A 78 5.22 -11.50 6.92
N ASP A 79 4.15 -10.71 6.96
CA ASP A 79 3.21 -10.64 8.09
C ASP A 79 1.85 -11.31 7.80
N ALA A 80 1.70 -11.98 6.65
CA ALA A 80 0.48 -12.67 6.24
C ALA A 80 -0.79 -11.80 6.38
N ASN A 81 -0.72 -10.55 5.95
CA ASN A 81 -1.84 -9.61 6.02
C ASN A 81 -1.89 -8.61 4.85
N ILE A 82 -3.04 -7.95 4.72
CA ILE A 82 -3.20 -6.72 3.95
C ILE A 82 -3.22 -5.54 4.91
N GLY A 83 -2.45 -4.51 4.61
CA GLY A 83 -2.46 -3.22 5.30
C GLY A 83 -3.27 -2.17 4.58
N PHE A 84 -3.86 -1.25 5.33
CA PHE A 84 -4.51 -0.05 4.84
C PHE A 84 -3.93 1.18 5.55
N PHE A 85 -3.51 2.16 4.78
CA PHE A 85 -3.11 3.48 5.23
C PHE A 85 -4.12 4.48 4.69
N PHE A 86 -4.88 5.13 5.58
CA PHE A 86 -5.88 6.11 5.18
C PHE A 86 -5.23 7.48 5.00
N GLY A 87 -5.48 8.10 3.85
CA GLY A 87 -4.90 9.38 3.46
C GLY A 87 -5.45 10.51 4.32
N LEU A 88 -4.57 11.39 4.80
CA LEU A 88 -4.97 12.61 5.51
C LEU A 88 -5.14 13.81 4.56
N GLY A 89 -4.74 13.63 3.28
CA GLY A 89 -4.93 14.60 2.20
C GLY A 89 -3.88 15.70 2.16
N ASN A 90 -2.77 15.50 2.87
CA ASN A 90 -1.59 16.38 2.91
C ASN A 90 -0.29 15.58 2.66
N GLY A 91 -0.42 14.39 2.07
CA GLY A 91 0.65 13.41 1.91
C GLY A 91 1.05 12.63 3.17
N ASP A 92 0.39 12.86 4.30
CA ASP A 92 0.47 11.98 5.47
C ASP A 92 -0.66 10.95 5.48
N PHE A 93 -0.44 9.88 6.24
CA PHE A 93 -1.36 8.76 6.36
C PHE A 93 -1.56 8.35 7.82
N SER A 94 -2.69 7.71 8.10
CA SER A 94 -2.96 7.07 9.38
C SER A 94 -1.92 6.00 9.70
N ASN A 95 -1.90 5.55 10.96
CA ASN A 95 -1.31 4.25 11.25
C ASN A 95 -2.03 3.16 10.45
N GLN A 96 -1.29 2.13 10.09
CA GLN A 96 -1.81 1.02 9.32
C GLN A 96 -2.91 0.27 10.08
N ILE A 97 -4.01 -0.02 9.39
CA ILE A 97 -5.00 -1.02 9.79
C ILE A 97 -4.71 -2.32 9.04
N ILE A 98 -4.74 -3.46 9.72
CA ILE A 98 -4.41 -4.76 9.12
C ILE A 98 -5.61 -5.68 9.05
N VAL A 99 -5.67 -6.45 7.97
CA VAL A 99 -6.59 -7.58 7.79
C VAL A 99 -5.75 -8.82 7.54
N SER A 100 -5.79 -9.79 8.45
CA SER A 100 -5.07 -11.05 8.26
C SER A 100 -5.64 -11.82 7.07
N VAL A 101 -4.76 -12.38 6.25
CA VAL A 101 -5.17 -13.29 5.16
C VAL A 101 -5.07 -14.76 5.57
N GLY A 102 -4.71 -15.05 6.82
CA GLY A 102 -4.58 -16.40 7.38
C GLY A 102 -3.14 -16.88 7.53
N GLU A 103 -2.90 -17.77 8.49
CA GLU A 103 -1.58 -18.35 8.74
C GLU A 103 -1.11 -19.20 7.55
N GLY A 104 0.18 -19.10 7.20
CA GLY A 104 0.76 -19.84 6.07
C GLY A 104 0.37 -19.31 4.68
N ILE A 105 -0.33 -18.17 4.63
CA ILE A 105 -0.70 -17.47 3.40
C ILE A 105 0.20 -16.26 3.21
N TYR A 106 0.77 -16.15 2.02
CA TYR A 106 1.76 -15.13 1.68
C TYR A 106 1.21 -14.26 0.55
N PRO A 107 0.58 -13.10 0.86
CA PRO A 107 0.05 -12.23 -0.17
C PRO A 107 1.19 -11.67 -1.02
N ILE A 108 1.03 -11.69 -2.34
CA ILE A 108 2.04 -11.28 -3.33
C ILE A 108 1.51 -10.27 -4.34
N GLY A 109 0.19 -10.13 -4.45
CA GLY A 109 -0.45 -9.18 -5.34
C GLY A 109 -1.72 -8.63 -4.70
N VAL A 110 -2.03 -7.38 -5.03
CA VAL A 110 -3.28 -6.72 -4.64
C VAL A 110 -3.78 -5.91 -5.84
N ASP A 111 -5.09 -5.90 -6.05
CA ASP A 111 -5.76 -5.05 -7.03
C ASP A 111 -7.08 -4.53 -6.45
N VAL A 112 -7.58 -3.42 -6.99
CA VAL A 112 -8.71 -2.68 -6.42
C VAL A 112 -9.72 -2.27 -7.48
N GLY A 113 -11.00 -2.33 -7.12
CA GLY A 113 -12.09 -1.97 -8.02
C GLY A 113 -13.44 -2.30 -7.40
N ASP A 114 -14.52 -1.74 -7.96
CA ASP A 114 -15.87 -2.15 -7.57
C ASP A 114 -16.23 -3.47 -8.28
N PHE A 115 -15.85 -4.59 -7.66
CA PHE A 115 -16.04 -5.93 -8.24
C PHE A 115 -17.45 -6.47 -7.96
N ASN A 116 -18.12 -5.95 -6.93
CA ASN A 116 -19.44 -6.41 -6.49
C ASN A 116 -20.60 -5.48 -6.93
N ASN A 117 -20.31 -4.31 -7.51
CA ASN A 117 -21.23 -3.24 -7.94
C ASN A 117 -21.98 -2.51 -6.80
N ASP A 118 -21.36 -2.36 -5.63
CA ASP A 118 -21.91 -1.60 -4.49
C ASP A 118 -21.44 -0.14 -4.43
N LYS A 119 -20.60 0.28 -5.39
CA LYS A 119 -19.98 1.60 -5.50
C LYS A 119 -18.94 1.90 -4.40
N ARG A 120 -18.43 0.87 -3.73
CA ARG A 120 -17.26 0.95 -2.86
C ARG A 120 -16.13 0.17 -3.51
N LEU A 121 -14.90 0.58 -3.24
CA LEU A 121 -13.75 -0.18 -3.73
C LEU A 121 -13.64 -1.49 -2.94
N ASP A 122 -13.66 -2.59 -3.68
CA ASP A 122 -13.25 -3.90 -3.19
C ASP A 122 -11.74 -4.09 -3.38
N VAL A 123 -11.17 -4.98 -2.58
CA VAL A 123 -9.77 -5.39 -2.67
C VAL A 123 -9.71 -6.87 -3.00
N VAL A 124 -8.97 -7.24 -4.05
CA VAL A 124 -8.65 -8.64 -4.39
C VAL A 124 -7.19 -8.93 -4.12
N VAL A 125 -6.91 -10.13 -3.59
CA VAL A 125 -5.57 -10.51 -3.14
C VAL A 125 -5.14 -11.79 -3.84
N ALA A 126 -3.96 -11.75 -4.46
CA ALA A 126 -3.28 -12.94 -4.97
C ALA A 126 -2.30 -13.46 -3.92
N ASN A 127 -2.41 -14.75 -3.59
CA ASN A 127 -1.63 -15.38 -2.53
C ASN A 127 -0.71 -16.48 -3.08
N ASN A 128 0.46 -16.59 -2.47
CA ASN A 128 1.24 -17.82 -2.50
C ASN A 128 0.91 -18.62 -1.23
N ILE A 129 0.64 -19.92 -1.38
CA ILE A 129 0.27 -20.80 -0.27
C ILE A 129 1.42 -21.77 -0.07
N SER A 130 2.01 -21.81 1.13
CA SER A 130 2.86 -22.95 1.47
C SER A 130 1.94 -24.12 1.82
N PRO A 131 2.04 -25.29 1.17
CA PRO A 131 1.33 -26.46 1.64
C PRO A 131 1.80 -26.75 3.06
N SER A 132 0.87 -26.88 4.01
CA SER A 132 1.19 -27.36 5.35
C SER A 132 1.86 -28.74 5.23
N PRO A 133 2.94 -29.03 5.98
CA PRO A 133 3.39 -30.41 6.12
C PRO A 133 2.26 -31.17 6.83
N ILE A 134 1.69 -32.15 6.13
CA ILE A 134 0.76 -33.15 6.68
C ILE A 134 1.48 -34.06 7.67
#